data_AF-A0A9E4JDV6-F1
#
_entry.id   AF-A0A9E4JDV6-F1
#
_cell.length_a   1.000
_cell.length_b   1.000
_cell.length_c   1.000
_cell.angle_alpha   90.00
_cell.angle_beta   90.00
_cell.angle_gamma   90.00
#
_symmetry.space_group_name_H-M   'P 1'
#
loop_
_entity.id
_entity.type
_entity.pdbx_description
1 polymer ?
#
loop_
_entity_poly.entity_id
_entity_poly.type
_entity_poly.pdbx_seq_one_letter_code
_entity_poly.pdbx_strand_id
1 'polypeptide(L)'
;MVVRVAPGQVRFVLPHLTVDARGVALGRDLVFRFASLDRLVTFLRFVSAELGFDELGTKVQIRFVRAAHGPREVLFFVEQSSPHVTDTLARAARSAAGQAFTGAGRHFVALRDAHSPLGYDVETLAAGPGDVHLYAPDVDSAFVFEGELSLRQLLLRLELQRVQTGPESLTSRRLPPALYVTIRQGLGPALIESLHHAGVRASAGIVSASHVPGAALMEPRLWLFRIEQPPARLSGLLAHTPGLTAYVPVTDSVAVALGYRHPIHLDACRNVFDEASFVLFPPPPGVPRVVAPVPQLRLLDDLVRVPSTAALAPASASVSAPAPIDLETHLRLVRVPPRGEGPVGTLVPWTQVAWVQRIGVGLPQPALTSYRIVALPQGLLVVAAESLQWFPFGTLLTSVARGVLVPVGFGLRPAVSHALLEERLGTADGSLVVFPAPDGKPFRVASGDLVPLEKHVLGHLPVDRQTPRWALGESGRDAGAPEVRYRGGLSMPLWGRG
;
A
#
# COMPACT_ATOMS: atom_id res chain seq x y z
N MET A 1 31.72 4.84 -44.59
CA MET A 1 31.31 3.51 -45.07
C MET A 1 31.87 2.45 -44.13
N VAL A 2 31.00 1.58 -43.62
CA VAL A 2 31.36 0.49 -42.71
C VAL A 2 31.63 -0.80 -43.49
N VAL A 3 32.58 -1.59 -43.01
CA VAL A 3 32.92 -2.92 -43.52
C VAL A 3 32.61 -3.99 -42.47
N ARG A 4 32.26 -5.18 -42.93
CA ARG A 4 32.00 -6.31 -42.03
C ARG A 4 33.32 -6.90 -41.53
N VAL A 5 33.37 -7.20 -40.24
CA VAL A 5 34.55 -7.83 -39.64
C VAL A 5 34.66 -9.26 -40.12
N ALA A 6 35.81 -9.61 -40.70
CA ALA A 6 36.09 -10.96 -41.18
C ALA A 6 36.53 -11.88 -40.02
N PRO A 7 36.26 -13.20 -40.08
CA PRO A 7 36.82 -14.15 -39.14
C PRO A 7 38.35 -14.07 -39.09
N GLY A 8 38.93 -13.93 -37.89
CA GLY A 8 40.37 -13.83 -37.69
C GLY A 8 40.98 -12.44 -37.95
N GLN A 9 40.15 -11.43 -38.26
CA GLN A 9 40.60 -10.04 -38.33
C GLN A 9 41.00 -9.53 -36.95
N VAL A 10 42.25 -9.07 -36.81
CA VAL A 10 42.81 -8.54 -35.54
C VAL A 10 43.28 -7.09 -35.63
N ARG A 11 43.16 -6.48 -36.82
CA ARG A 11 43.51 -5.08 -37.08
C ARG A 11 42.27 -4.33 -37.52
N PHE A 12 42.06 -3.17 -36.92
CA PHE A 12 40.91 -2.32 -37.18
C PHE A 12 41.35 -0.90 -37.51
N VAL A 13 40.58 -0.23 -38.35
CA VAL A 13 40.76 1.19 -38.66
C VAL A 13 40.16 2.04 -37.55
N LEU A 14 39.03 1.61 -36.98
CA LEU A 14 38.45 2.28 -35.83
C LEU A 14 39.41 2.17 -34.63
N PRO A 15 39.83 3.30 -34.01
CA PRO A 15 40.75 3.26 -32.88
C PRO A 15 40.11 2.57 -31.68
N HIS A 16 40.92 1.80 -30.96
CA HIS A 16 40.54 1.07 -29.74
C HIS A 16 39.44 0.01 -29.92
N LEU A 17 39.16 -0.40 -31.16
CA LEU A 17 38.39 -1.60 -31.44
C LEU A 17 39.28 -2.83 -31.24
N THR A 18 38.82 -3.80 -30.47
CA THR A 18 39.52 -5.07 -30.22
C THR A 18 38.57 -6.25 -30.42
N VAL A 19 39.12 -7.46 -30.42
CA VAL A 19 38.33 -8.69 -30.57
C VAL A 19 38.14 -9.35 -29.22
N ASP A 20 36.89 -9.66 -28.86
CA ASP A 20 36.59 -10.45 -27.66
C ASP A 20 36.95 -11.93 -27.84
N ALA A 21 36.84 -12.73 -26.78
CA ALA A 21 37.13 -14.16 -26.84
C ALA A 21 36.26 -14.96 -27.85
N ARG A 22 35.18 -14.37 -28.36
CA ARG A 22 34.24 -14.98 -29.32
C ARG A 22 34.51 -14.52 -30.76
N GLY A 23 35.48 -13.64 -30.98
CA GLY A 23 35.73 -13.08 -32.32
C GLY A 23 34.94 -11.79 -32.63
N VAL A 24 34.20 -11.24 -31.67
CA VAL A 24 33.37 -10.04 -31.88
C VAL A 24 34.19 -8.77 -31.69
N ALA A 25 34.10 -7.85 -32.64
CA ALA A 25 34.71 -6.54 -32.53
C ALA A 25 33.98 -5.66 -31.50
N LEU A 26 34.68 -5.28 -30.45
CA LEU A 26 34.19 -4.46 -29.34
C LEU A 26 35.20 -3.37 -29.00
N GLY A 27 34.72 -2.15 -28.81
CA GLY A 27 35.48 -1.05 -28.23
C GLY A 27 35.35 -1.02 -26.71
N ARG A 28 36.06 -0.08 -26.09
CA ARG A 28 36.00 0.14 -24.64
C ARG A 28 34.63 0.62 -24.17
N ASP A 29 33.98 1.45 -24.98
CA ASP A 29 32.74 2.14 -24.61
C ASP A 29 31.60 1.67 -25.54
N LEU A 30 30.39 1.55 -24.98
CA LEU A 30 29.15 1.26 -25.71
C LEU A 30 28.27 2.50 -25.73
N VAL A 31 27.63 2.74 -26.87
CA VAL A 31 26.72 3.86 -27.09
C VAL A 31 25.42 3.35 -27.65
N PHE A 32 24.33 3.73 -26.99
CA PHE A 32 22.98 3.43 -27.44
C PHE A 32 22.27 4.71 -27.85
N ARG A 33 21.79 4.75 -29.10
CA ARG A 33 21.13 5.91 -29.69
C ARG A 33 19.62 5.73 -29.66
N PHE A 34 18.92 6.75 -29.19
CA PHE A 34 17.47 6.81 -29.16
C PHE A 34 16.95 8.12 -29.76
N ALA A 35 15.89 8.03 -30.56
CA ALA A 35 15.26 9.20 -31.18
C ALA A 35 14.54 10.12 -30.18
N SER A 36 14.23 9.65 -28.97
CA SER A 36 13.56 10.43 -27.92
C SER A 36 13.88 9.91 -26.52
N LEU A 37 13.60 10.73 -25.51
CA LEU A 37 13.77 10.35 -24.11
C LEU A 37 12.84 9.19 -23.71
N ASP A 38 11.62 9.14 -24.25
CA ASP A 38 10.67 8.06 -23.94
C ASP A 38 11.17 6.68 -24.40
N ARG A 39 11.88 6.64 -25.55
CA ARG A 39 12.55 5.42 -26.01
C ARG A 39 13.70 5.03 -25.09
N LEU A 40 14.47 6.00 -24.59
CA LEU A 40 15.48 5.71 -23.56
C LEU A 40 14.84 5.16 -22.29
N VAL A 41 13.73 5.73 -21.81
CA VAL A 41 13.02 5.23 -20.62
C VAL A 41 12.50 3.81 -20.85
N THR A 42 12.00 3.52 -22.05
CA THR A 42 11.58 2.16 -22.44
C THR A 42 12.75 1.18 -22.44
N PHE A 43 13.91 1.60 -22.96
CA PHE A 43 15.15 0.84 -22.87
C PHE A 43 15.54 0.56 -21.42
N LEU A 44 15.61 1.59 -20.58
CA LEU A 44 15.98 1.46 -19.17
C LEU A 44 15.00 0.57 -18.40
N ARG A 45 13.70 0.60 -18.75
CA ARG A 45 12.70 -0.34 -18.22
C ARG A 45 13.07 -1.79 -18.55
N PHE A 46 13.37 -2.10 -19.82
CA PHE A 46 13.79 -3.44 -20.21
C PHE A 46 15.08 -3.88 -19.53
N VAL A 47 16.07 -2.98 -19.44
CA VAL A 47 17.32 -3.27 -18.74
C VAL A 47 17.07 -3.55 -17.26
N SER A 48 16.30 -2.71 -16.57
CA SER A 48 16.01 -2.85 -15.14
C SER A 48 15.22 -4.11 -14.78
N ALA A 49 14.55 -4.74 -15.75
CA ALA A 49 13.82 -5.98 -15.54
C ALA A 49 14.72 -7.22 -15.65
N GLU A 50 15.87 -7.11 -16.30
CA GLU A 50 16.77 -8.25 -16.57
C GLU A 50 18.13 -8.14 -15.86
N LEU A 51 18.60 -6.92 -15.61
CA LEU A 51 19.92 -6.62 -15.05
C LEU A 51 19.82 -5.57 -13.93
N GLY A 52 20.65 -5.75 -12.90
CA GLY A 52 20.95 -4.66 -11.97
C GLY A 52 21.81 -3.60 -12.65
N PHE A 53 21.57 -2.32 -12.36
CA PHE A 53 22.41 -1.22 -12.85
C PHE A 53 23.82 -1.26 -12.23
N ASP A 54 24.00 -2.03 -11.16
CA ASP A 54 25.28 -2.29 -10.52
C ASP A 54 26.23 -3.09 -11.42
N GLU A 55 25.68 -3.83 -12.39
CA GLU A 55 26.46 -4.54 -13.42
C GLU A 55 26.88 -3.66 -14.59
N LEU A 56 26.24 -2.50 -14.73
CA LEU A 56 26.66 -1.50 -15.70
C LEU A 56 27.95 -0.85 -15.18
N GLY A 57 28.91 -0.65 -16.08
CA GLY A 57 30.21 -0.08 -15.69
C GLY A 57 30.08 1.23 -14.93
N THR A 58 31.14 1.61 -14.22
CA THR A 58 31.19 2.74 -13.27
C THR A 58 30.79 4.09 -13.88
N LYS A 59 30.78 4.20 -15.21
CA LYS A 59 30.44 5.42 -15.96
C LYS A 59 29.22 5.20 -16.85
N VAL A 60 28.06 5.60 -16.34
CA VAL A 60 26.83 5.75 -17.11
C VAL A 60 26.57 7.23 -17.36
N GLN A 61 26.38 7.63 -18.62
CA GLN A 61 26.07 9.02 -18.98
C GLN A 61 24.92 9.08 -19.97
N ILE A 62 23.99 10.01 -19.76
CA ILE A 62 22.91 10.31 -20.70
C ILE A 62 23.21 11.68 -21.29
N ARG A 63 23.45 11.74 -22.59
CA ARG A 63 23.72 13.00 -23.29
C ARG A 63 22.66 13.26 -24.33
N PHE A 64 22.18 14.49 -24.34
CA PHE A 64 21.36 15.00 -25.42
C PHE A 64 22.26 15.43 -26.56
N VAL A 65 21.92 14.99 -27.77
CA VAL A 65 22.70 15.27 -28.96
C VAL A 65 21.84 15.79 -30.08
N ARG A 66 22.48 16.49 -31.01
CA ARG A 66 21.84 16.92 -32.25
C ARG A 66 22.77 16.68 -33.44
N ALA A 67 22.23 16.09 -34.50
CA ALA A 67 22.88 16.05 -35.82
C ALA A 67 22.70 17.39 -36.54
N ALA A 68 23.58 17.75 -37.48
CA ALA A 68 23.62 19.09 -38.11
C ALA A 68 22.25 19.72 -38.47
N HIS A 69 21.31 18.93 -38.98
CA HIS A 69 19.93 19.35 -39.30
C HIS A 69 18.86 18.43 -38.71
N GLY A 70 19.17 17.74 -37.60
CA GLY A 70 18.31 16.74 -36.99
C GLY A 70 17.50 17.22 -35.78
N PRO A 71 16.48 16.43 -35.36
CA PRO A 71 15.86 16.61 -34.06
C PRO A 71 16.88 16.35 -32.93
N ARG A 72 16.50 16.74 -31.72
CA ARG A 72 17.26 16.40 -30.52
C ARG A 72 17.08 14.91 -30.24
N GLU A 73 18.19 14.20 -30.11
CA GLU A 73 18.24 12.77 -29.81
C GLU A 73 18.95 12.54 -28.47
N VAL A 74 18.97 11.29 -28.01
CA VAL A 74 19.57 10.91 -26.74
C VAL A 74 20.57 9.77 -26.97
N LEU A 75 21.78 9.96 -26.46
CA LEU A 75 22.81 8.92 -26.40
C LEU A 75 22.98 8.46 -24.94
N PHE A 76 22.95 7.16 -24.75
CA PHE A 76 23.27 6.51 -23.48
C PHE A 76 24.64 5.85 -23.61
N PHE A 77 25.60 6.35 -22.84
CA PHE A 77 26.96 5.84 -22.78
C PHE A 77 27.11 4.91 -21.59
N VAL A 78 27.75 3.76 -21.82
CA VAL A 78 28.16 2.84 -20.76
C VAL A 78 29.51 2.24 -21.10
N GLU A 79 30.34 2.02 -20.10
CA GLU A 79 31.60 1.29 -20.27
C GLU A 79 31.31 -0.20 -20.54
N GLN A 80 32.05 -0.80 -21.47
CA GLN A 80 31.95 -2.22 -21.77
C GLN A 80 32.44 -3.00 -20.54
N SER A 81 31.57 -3.84 -19.99
CA SER A 81 31.87 -4.66 -18.79
C SER A 81 32.05 -6.13 -19.18
N SER A 82 30.96 -6.81 -19.55
CA SER A 82 31.00 -8.22 -19.98
C SER A 82 30.32 -8.44 -21.33
N PRO A 83 30.70 -9.52 -22.06
CA PRO A 83 30.04 -9.91 -23.30
C PRO A 83 28.53 -10.15 -23.13
N HIS A 84 28.13 -10.74 -21.99
CA HIS A 84 26.73 -11.02 -21.67
C HIS A 84 25.92 -9.73 -21.46
N VAL A 85 26.42 -8.80 -20.64
CA VAL A 85 25.78 -7.49 -20.42
C VAL A 85 25.65 -6.74 -21.74
N THR A 86 26.69 -6.75 -22.57
CA THR A 86 26.69 -6.10 -23.89
C THR A 86 25.56 -6.61 -24.78
N ASP A 87 25.36 -7.93 -24.84
CA ASP A 87 24.30 -8.55 -25.65
C ASP A 87 22.90 -8.24 -25.11
N THR A 88 22.73 -8.24 -23.79
CA THR A 88 21.48 -7.87 -23.13
C THR A 88 21.11 -6.42 -23.39
N LEU A 89 22.06 -5.49 -23.25
CA LEU A 89 21.84 -4.08 -23.57
C LEU A 89 21.53 -3.88 -25.06
N ALA A 90 22.26 -4.53 -25.95
CA ALA A 90 21.98 -4.44 -27.39
C ALA A 90 20.59 -4.97 -27.75
N ARG A 91 20.14 -6.06 -27.11
CA ARG A 91 18.78 -6.60 -27.27
C ARG A 91 17.74 -5.62 -26.74
N ALA A 92 17.92 -5.10 -25.53
CA ALA A 92 17.01 -4.12 -24.93
C ALA A 92 16.90 -2.85 -25.78
N ALA A 93 18.02 -2.37 -26.34
CA ALA A 93 18.05 -1.19 -27.20
C ALA A 93 17.23 -1.41 -28.48
N ARG A 94 17.38 -2.58 -29.13
CA ARG A 94 16.55 -2.94 -30.30
C ARG A 94 15.06 -3.02 -29.94
N SER A 95 14.71 -3.61 -28.81
CA SER A 95 13.31 -3.67 -28.33
C SER A 95 12.71 -2.29 -28.06
N ALA A 96 13.53 -1.32 -27.65
CA ALA A 96 13.15 0.07 -27.48
C ALA A 96 13.27 0.92 -28.77
N ALA A 97 13.45 0.26 -29.92
CA ALA A 97 13.66 0.89 -31.23
C ALA A 97 14.82 1.91 -31.23
N GLY A 98 15.91 1.56 -30.55
CA GLY A 98 17.19 2.24 -30.57
C GLY A 98 18.26 1.45 -31.34
N GLN A 99 19.43 2.07 -31.51
CA GLN A 99 20.59 1.50 -32.20
C GLN A 99 21.76 1.33 -31.21
N ALA A 100 22.58 0.29 -31.38
CA ALA A 100 23.71 -0.02 -30.51
C ALA A 100 25.03 0.11 -31.26
N PHE A 101 25.99 0.80 -30.65
CA PHE A 101 27.30 1.10 -31.20
C PHE A 101 28.40 0.79 -30.17
N THR A 102 29.61 0.59 -30.65
CA THR A 102 30.80 0.32 -29.84
C THR A 102 32.01 1.08 -30.38
N GLY A 103 32.91 1.49 -29.51
CA GLY A 103 34.08 2.28 -29.91
C GLY A 103 34.74 2.94 -28.71
N ALA A 104 35.43 4.06 -28.98
CA ALA A 104 36.04 4.86 -27.93
C ALA A 104 36.19 6.32 -28.36
N GLY A 105 36.05 7.22 -27.38
CA GLY A 105 36.26 8.65 -27.58
C GLY A 105 35.23 9.25 -28.55
N ARG A 106 35.68 9.58 -29.77
CA ARG A 106 34.87 10.26 -30.77
C ARG A 106 34.16 9.32 -31.75
N HIS A 107 34.66 8.10 -31.92
CA HIS A 107 34.28 7.25 -33.05
C HIS A 107 33.68 5.94 -32.56
N PHE A 108 32.46 5.63 -33.03
CA PHE A 108 31.73 4.42 -32.68
C PHE A 108 31.11 3.78 -33.90
N VAL A 109 31.27 2.47 -34.05
CA VAL A 109 30.72 1.67 -35.14
C VAL A 109 29.56 0.82 -34.63
N ALA A 110 28.60 0.50 -35.51
CA ALA A 110 27.49 -0.39 -35.17
C ALA A 110 28.00 -1.69 -34.55
N LEU A 111 27.40 -2.10 -33.43
CA LEU A 111 27.90 -3.20 -32.61
C LEU A 111 27.94 -4.53 -33.36
N ARG A 112 26.77 -5.06 -33.73
CA ARG A 112 26.57 -6.24 -34.57
C ARG A 112 25.08 -6.49 -34.82
N ASP A 113 24.80 -7.26 -35.86
CA ASP A 113 23.45 -7.70 -36.22
C ASP A 113 23.50 -9.09 -36.89
N ALA A 114 22.38 -9.53 -37.46
CA ALA A 114 22.29 -10.82 -38.15
C ALA A 114 23.14 -10.88 -39.45
N HIS A 115 23.43 -9.74 -40.08
CA HIS A 115 24.21 -9.65 -41.32
C HIS A 115 25.72 -9.57 -41.06
N SER A 116 26.12 -9.07 -39.89
CA SER A 116 27.50 -9.05 -39.42
C SER A 116 27.60 -9.48 -37.95
N PRO A 117 27.65 -10.80 -37.66
CA PRO A 117 27.64 -11.34 -36.30
C PRO A 117 28.93 -11.04 -35.50
N LEU A 118 30.03 -10.76 -36.20
CA LEU A 118 31.33 -10.36 -35.61
C LEU A 118 31.46 -8.84 -35.47
N GLY A 119 30.47 -8.07 -35.89
CA GLY A 119 30.47 -6.61 -35.84
C GLY A 119 31.00 -5.94 -37.10
N TYR A 120 31.28 -4.66 -36.99
CA TYR A 120 31.65 -3.80 -38.11
C TYR A 120 32.95 -3.05 -37.80
N ASP A 121 33.68 -2.66 -38.84
CA ASP A 121 34.79 -1.70 -38.80
C ASP A 121 34.52 -0.59 -39.82
N VAL A 122 35.37 0.43 -39.86
CA VAL A 122 35.24 1.55 -40.79
C VAL A 122 36.35 1.49 -41.85
N GLU A 123 36.08 1.92 -43.07
CA GLU A 123 37.15 2.03 -44.08
C GLU A 123 38.01 3.27 -43.87
N THR A 124 37.38 4.36 -43.44
CA THR A 124 38.04 5.66 -43.25
C THR A 124 37.31 6.42 -42.16
N LEU A 125 38.08 7.04 -41.26
CA LEU A 125 37.53 7.86 -40.18
C LEU A 125 37.03 9.19 -40.73
N ALA A 126 35.82 9.57 -40.34
CA ALA A 126 35.24 10.86 -40.69
C ALA A 126 36.00 12.00 -39.98
N ALA A 127 36.49 12.96 -40.77
CA ALA A 127 37.15 14.17 -40.28
C ALA A 127 36.18 15.33 -40.00
N GLY A 128 34.90 15.20 -40.37
CA GLY A 128 33.89 16.26 -40.27
C GLY A 128 33.63 16.76 -38.84
N PRO A 129 33.05 17.95 -38.63
CA PRO A 129 32.79 18.52 -37.32
C PRO A 129 31.77 17.68 -36.52
N GLY A 130 31.92 17.66 -35.19
CA GLY A 130 31.05 16.88 -34.28
C GLY A 130 31.83 16.23 -33.15
N ASP A 131 31.20 16.13 -31.98
CA ASP A 131 31.80 15.56 -30.77
C ASP A 131 31.80 14.03 -30.81
N VAL A 132 30.82 13.42 -31.47
CA VAL A 132 30.70 11.97 -31.63
C VAL A 132 30.22 11.59 -33.03
N HIS A 133 30.83 10.56 -33.60
CA HIS A 133 30.51 10.00 -34.91
C HIS A 133 30.05 8.55 -34.73
N LEU A 134 28.85 8.27 -35.22
CA LEU A 134 28.24 6.95 -35.21
C LEU A 134 28.22 6.42 -36.65
N TYR A 135 28.94 5.33 -36.90
CA TYR A 135 29.00 4.65 -38.18
C TYR A 135 28.02 3.48 -38.20
N ALA A 136 27.09 3.49 -39.16
CA ALA A 136 26.09 2.45 -39.31
C ALA A 136 26.08 1.94 -40.76
N PRO A 137 25.56 0.72 -41.03
CA PRO A 137 25.43 0.20 -42.38
C PRO A 137 24.63 1.11 -43.32
N ASP A 138 23.60 1.77 -42.79
CA ASP A 138 22.68 2.59 -43.59
C ASP A 138 23.19 4.03 -43.74
N VAL A 139 23.60 4.67 -42.63
CA VAL A 139 23.97 6.09 -42.60
C VAL A 139 25.00 6.36 -41.51
N ASP A 140 26.10 7.03 -41.89
CA ASP A 140 27.07 7.62 -40.96
C ASP A 140 26.55 8.97 -40.44
N SER A 141 26.54 9.17 -39.12
CA SER A 141 25.97 10.36 -38.48
C SER A 141 26.94 11.01 -37.49
N ALA A 142 27.14 12.32 -37.64
CA ALA A 142 27.92 13.14 -36.72
C ALA A 142 26.98 13.95 -35.80
N PHE A 143 27.31 14.02 -34.52
CA PHE A 143 26.50 14.67 -33.50
C PHE A 143 27.32 15.65 -32.65
N VAL A 144 26.65 16.69 -32.17
CA VAL A 144 27.17 17.65 -31.19
C VAL A 144 26.41 17.48 -29.87
N PHE A 145 27.11 17.58 -28.74
CA PHE A 145 26.50 17.51 -27.41
C PHE A 145 25.78 18.81 -27.07
N GLU A 146 24.51 18.72 -26.68
CA GLU A 146 23.71 19.87 -26.24
C GLU A 146 23.53 19.92 -24.72
N GLY A 147 23.66 18.79 -24.03
CA GLY A 147 23.48 18.73 -22.58
C GLY A 147 23.60 17.33 -22.03
N GLU A 148 23.66 17.25 -20.71
CA GLU A 148 23.81 16.01 -19.96
C GLU A 148 22.67 15.86 -18.95
N LEU A 149 22.29 14.62 -18.69
CA LEU A 149 21.32 14.23 -17.66
C LEU A 149 21.91 13.05 -16.88
N SER A 150 21.96 13.15 -15.56
CA SER A 150 22.36 11.98 -14.78
C SER A 150 21.21 10.98 -14.68
N LEU A 151 21.52 9.69 -14.57
CA LEU A 151 20.50 8.65 -14.38
C LEU A 151 19.62 8.95 -13.15
N ARG A 152 20.23 9.40 -12.05
CA ARG A 152 19.51 9.83 -10.85
C ARG A 152 18.52 10.96 -11.13
N GLN A 153 18.93 11.99 -11.87
CA GLN A 153 18.03 13.10 -12.24
C GLN A 153 16.89 12.64 -13.14
N LEU A 154 17.14 11.69 -14.05
CA LEU A 154 16.09 11.09 -14.86
C LEU A 154 15.08 10.35 -13.97
N LEU A 155 15.53 9.45 -13.10
CA LEU A 155 14.66 8.69 -12.20
C LEU A 155 13.77 9.62 -11.34
N LEU A 156 14.32 10.71 -10.80
CA LEU A 156 13.56 11.68 -10.00
C LEU A 156 12.56 12.52 -10.80
N ARG A 157 12.66 12.56 -12.13
CA ARG A 157 11.77 13.34 -13.01
C ARG A 157 10.65 12.51 -13.63
N LEU A 158 10.72 11.18 -13.55
CA LEU A 158 9.72 10.32 -14.14
C LEU A 158 8.46 10.27 -13.28
N GLU A 159 7.31 10.41 -13.95
CA GLU A 159 6.01 10.27 -13.28
C GLU A 159 5.69 8.81 -12.96
N LEU A 160 5.12 8.59 -11.79
CA LEU A 160 4.67 7.26 -11.39
C LEU A 160 3.46 6.80 -12.21
N GLN A 161 3.40 5.49 -12.47
CA GLN A 161 2.29 4.85 -13.15
C GLN A 161 1.34 4.22 -12.13
N ARG A 162 0.04 4.47 -12.28
CA ARG A 162 -0.98 3.87 -11.42
C ARG A 162 -1.07 2.36 -11.66
N VAL A 163 -1.02 1.59 -10.57
CA VAL A 163 -1.16 0.13 -10.57
C VAL A 163 -2.61 -0.22 -10.27
N GLN A 164 -3.27 -0.91 -11.20
CA GLN A 164 -4.66 -1.34 -11.02
C GLN A 164 -4.75 -2.67 -10.25
N THR A 165 -3.75 -3.53 -10.37
CA THR A 165 -3.72 -4.90 -9.82
C THR A 165 -2.35 -5.24 -9.27
N GLY A 166 -2.28 -5.98 -8.15
CA GLY A 166 -1.02 -6.42 -7.53
C GLY A 166 -0.88 -5.94 -6.08
N PRO A 167 0.16 -6.38 -5.35
CA PRO A 167 0.34 -6.10 -3.92
C PRO A 167 0.47 -4.60 -3.62
N GLU A 168 0.95 -3.81 -4.58
CA GLU A 168 1.03 -2.36 -4.50
C GLU A 168 -0.33 -1.68 -4.74
N SER A 169 -1.33 -2.37 -5.28
CA SER A 169 -2.64 -1.77 -5.59
C SER A 169 -3.43 -1.40 -4.33
N LEU A 170 -4.12 -0.27 -4.39
CA LEU A 170 -5.07 0.18 -3.34
C LEU A 170 -6.27 -0.77 -3.16
N THR A 171 -6.54 -1.64 -4.15
CA THR A 171 -7.63 -2.63 -4.07
C THR A 171 -7.21 -3.94 -3.42
N SER A 172 -5.92 -4.11 -3.08
CA SER A 172 -5.43 -5.34 -2.46
C SER A 172 -5.97 -5.47 -1.04
N ARG A 173 -6.65 -6.60 -0.76
CA ARG A 173 -7.15 -6.96 0.59
C ARG A 173 -6.04 -7.12 1.62
N ARG A 174 -4.78 -7.21 1.18
CA ARG A 174 -3.59 -7.29 2.03
C ARG A 174 -2.70 -6.09 1.74
N LEU A 175 -2.34 -5.38 2.81
CA LEU A 175 -1.31 -4.36 2.76
C LEU A 175 0.08 -5.02 2.69
N PRO A 176 1.08 -4.36 2.09
CA PRO A 176 2.48 -4.78 2.15
C PRO A 176 2.97 -4.97 3.59
N PRO A 177 3.99 -5.83 3.81
CA PRO A 177 4.50 -6.15 5.15
C PRO A 177 5.12 -4.95 5.88
N ALA A 178 5.54 -3.92 5.14
CA ALA A 178 6.01 -2.66 5.68
C ALA A 178 5.42 -1.50 4.87
N LEU A 179 5.06 -0.43 5.55
CA LEU A 179 4.57 0.80 4.94
C LEU A 179 5.25 2.01 5.55
N TYR A 180 5.57 2.99 4.71
CA TYR A 180 5.92 4.32 5.17
C TYR A 180 4.71 5.24 5.04
N VAL A 181 4.48 6.13 6.01
CA VAL A 181 3.39 7.11 5.97
C VAL A 181 3.96 8.48 6.26
N THR A 182 3.72 9.43 5.36
CA THR A 182 4.00 10.84 5.63
C THR A 182 2.74 11.58 6.04
N ILE A 183 2.89 12.49 7.00
CA ILE A 183 1.80 13.34 7.49
C ILE A 183 2.36 14.72 7.86
N ARG A 184 1.52 15.75 7.72
CA ARG A 184 1.86 17.12 8.15
C ARG A 184 2.13 17.16 9.66
N GLN A 185 3.06 18.03 10.08
CA GLN A 185 3.54 18.12 11.46
C GLN A 185 2.44 18.13 12.54
N GLY A 186 1.34 18.86 12.30
CA GLY A 186 0.26 19.05 13.28
C GLY A 186 -0.57 17.80 13.61
N LEU A 187 -0.57 16.79 12.75
CA LEU A 187 -1.38 15.57 12.94
C LEU A 187 -0.55 14.38 13.48
N GLY A 188 0.77 14.53 13.62
CA GLY A 188 1.66 13.46 14.07
C GLY A 188 1.30 12.88 15.44
N PRO A 189 1.14 13.70 16.49
CA PRO A 189 0.81 13.20 17.83
C PRO A 189 -0.47 12.36 17.87
N ALA A 190 -1.53 12.78 17.19
CA ALA A 190 -2.79 12.04 17.12
C ALA A 190 -2.61 10.67 16.43
N LEU A 191 -1.78 10.59 15.40
CA LEU A 191 -1.48 9.32 14.72
C LEU A 191 -0.60 8.41 15.59
N ILE A 192 0.38 8.96 16.30
CA ILE A 192 1.21 8.22 17.27
C ILE A 192 0.31 7.55 18.32
N GLU A 193 -0.56 8.34 18.96
CA GLU A 193 -1.50 7.83 19.97
C GLU A 193 -2.43 6.78 19.37
N SER A 194 -3.01 7.03 18.19
CA SER A 194 -3.92 6.09 17.54
C SER A 194 -3.27 4.75 17.22
N LEU A 195 -2.04 4.76 16.67
CA LEU A 195 -1.30 3.55 16.32
C LEU A 195 -0.87 2.78 17.57
N HIS A 196 -0.41 3.48 18.61
CA HIS A 196 -0.03 2.87 19.88
C HIS A 196 -1.24 2.20 20.57
N HIS A 197 -2.38 2.88 20.71
CA HIS A 197 -3.61 2.30 21.28
C HIS A 197 -4.11 1.10 20.47
N ALA A 198 -3.88 1.10 19.16
CA ALA A 198 -4.23 -0.02 18.29
C ALA A 198 -3.25 -1.21 18.37
N GLY A 199 -2.18 -1.12 19.17
CA GLY A 199 -1.14 -2.14 19.32
C GLY A 199 -0.31 -2.35 18.05
N VAL A 200 -0.20 -1.32 17.20
CA VAL A 200 0.51 -1.41 15.92
C VAL A 200 1.99 -1.12 16.13
N ARG A 201 2.85 -2.05 15.71
CA ARG A 201 4.31 -1.84 15.70
C ARG A 201 4.68 -0.81 14.65
N ALA A 202 5.18 0.32 15.09
CA ALA A 202 5.64 1.37 14.20
C ALA A 202 6.77 2.18 14.84
N SER A 203 7.51 2.86 13.97
CA SER A 203 8.53 3.84 14.34
C SER A 203 8.21 5.17 13.67
N ALA A 204 8.46 6.29 14.33
CA ALA A 204 8.20 7.61 13.79
C ALA A 204 9.39 8.55 13.99
N GLY A 205 9.51 9.54 13.10
CA GLY A 205 10.50 10.60 13.19
C GLY A 205 10.03 11.83 12.42
N ILE A 206 10.53 13.00 12.82
CA ILE A 206 10.31 14.24 12.08
C ILE A 206 11.41 14.37 11.03
N VAL A 207 11.01 14.61 9.80
CA VAL A 207 11.90 14.73 8.64
C VAL A 207 11.70 16.07 7.94
N SER A 208 12.79 16.65 7.47
CA SER A 208 12.76 17.72 6.47
C SER A 208 12.98 17.05 5.12
N ALA A 209 12.03 17.23 4.19
CA ALA A 209 12.04 16.53 2.92
C ALA A 209 12.17 17.55 1.79
N SER A 210 13.19 17.36 0.94
CA SER A 210 13.51 18.31 -0.12
C SER A 210 13.20 17.87 -1.52
N HIS A 211 12.69 18.80 -2.33
CA HIS A 211 12.48 18.58 -3.75
C HIS A 211 13.78 18.65 -4.56
N VAL A 212 14.82 19.28 -4.01
CA VAL A 212 16.15 19.39 -4.62
C VAL A 212 17.22 19.13 -3.55
N PRO A 213 18.21 18.25 -3.79
CA PRO A 213 19.31 18.08 -2.84
C PRO A 213 19.97 19.43 -2.53
N GLY A 214 19.94 19.85 -1.25
CA GLY A 214 20.58 21.09 -0.79
C GLY A 214 19.73 22.37 -0.84
N ALA A 215 18.45 22.30 -1.23
CA ALA A 215 17.55 23.46 -1.14
C ALA A 215 17.04 23.63 0.31
N ALA A 216 17.67 24.52 1.08
CA ALA A 216 17.34 24.78 2.49
C ALA A 216 16.11 25.71 2.71
N LEU A 217 15.37 26.05 1.66
CA LEU A 217 14.27 27.03 1.75
C LEU A 217 12.99 26.40 2.31
N MET A 218 12.76 26.55 3.61
CA MET A 218 11.46 26.52 4.30
C MET A 218 10.52 25.35 3.91
N GLU A 219 11.07 24.16 3.69
CA GLU A 219 10.24 23.00 3.41
C GLU A 219 9.53 22.52 4.68
N PRO A 220 8.23 22.14 4.57
CA PRO A 220 7.45 21.76 5.72
C PRO A 220 8.06 20.52 6.37
N ARG A 221 8.30 20.59 7.68
CA ARG A 221 8.63 19.40 8.47
C ARG A 221 7.45 18.43 8.40
N LEU A 222 7.75 17.19 8.08
CA LEU A 222 6.78 16.11 7.98
C LEU A 222 7.09 15.09 9.05
N TRP A 223 6.07 14.41 9.55
CA TRP A 223 6.31 13.16 10.23
C TRP A 223 6.42 12.05 9.20
N LEU A 224 7.42 11.20 9.37
CA LEU A 224 7.57 9.94 8.66
C LEU A 224 7.36 8.82 9.65
N PHE A 225 6.40 7.95 9.37
CA PHE A 225 6.13 6.73 10.12
C PHE A 225 6.56 5.54 9.28
N ARG A 226 7.20 4.55 9.90
CA ARG A 226 7.39 3.20 9.36
C ARG A 226 6.50 2.27 10.17
N ILE A 227 5.52 1.66 9.52
CA ILE A 227 4.57 0.73 10.11
C ILE A 227 4.95 -0.68 9.68
N GLU A 228 5.15 -1.56 10.65
CA GLU A 228 5.46 -2.97 10.44
C GLU A 228 4.18 -3.79 10.53
N GLN A 229 4.01 -4.72 9.57
CA GLN A 229 2.84 -5.60 9.47
C GLN A 229 1.50 -4.85 9.63
N PRO A 230 1.24 -3.84 8.77
CA PRO A 230 0.07 -2.98 8.91
C PRO A 230 -1.24 -3.80 8.90
N PRO A 231 -2.08 -3.68 9.94
CA PRO A 231 -3.37 -4.37 9.97
C PRO A 231 -4.26 -3.97 8.80
N ALA A 232 -5.04 -4.91 8.25
CA ALA A 232 -5.91 -4.67 7.10
C ALA A 232 -6.88 -3.47 7.31
N ARG A 233 -7.30 -3.21 8.55
CA ARG A 233 -8.14 -2.06 8.92
C ARG A 233 -7.51 -0.69 8.65
N LEU A 234 -6.17 -0.60 8.62
CA LEU A 234 -5.47 0.65 8.31
C LEU A 234 -5.62 1.07 6.85
N SER A 235 -5.95 0.15 5.94
CA SER A 235 -6.15 0.47 4.52
C SER A 235 -7.22 1.54 4.32
N GLY A 236 -8.34 1.42 5.04
CA GLY A 236 -9.42 2.42 5.02
C GLY A 236 -8.98 3.77 5.58
N LEU A 237 -8.24 3.78 6.68
CA LEU A 237 -7.72 5.02 7.29
C LEU A 237 -6.75 5.74 6.34
N LEU A 238 -5.81 5.01 5.75
CA LEU A 238 -4.83 5.56 4.81
C LEU A 238 -5.48 6.08 3.52
N ALA A 239 -6.53 5.42 3.03
CA ALA A 239 -7.22 5.83 1.80
C ALA A 239 -8.13 7.07 1.97
N HIS A 240 -8.71 7.28 3.15
CA HIS A 240 -9.73 8.32 3.37
C HIS A 240 -9.27 9.51 4.21
N THR A 241 -8.08 9.45 4.81
CA THR A 241 -7.56 10.55 5.64
C THR A 241 -6.77 11.55 4.78
N PRO A 242 -7.29 12.77 4.54
CA PRO A 242 -6.57 13.76 3.75
C PRO A 242 -5.27 14.17 4.46
N GLY A 243 -4.21 14.36 3.68
CA GLY A 243 -2.89 14.75 4.20
C GLY A 243 -2.04 13.58 4.71
N LEU A 244 -2.53 12.33 4.64
CA LEU A 244 -1.71 11.14 4.69
C LEU A 244 -1.25 10.77 3.29
N THR A 245 0.00 10.34 3.17
CA THR A 245 0.47 9.64 1.97
C THR A 245 1.20 8.39 2.39
N ALA A 246 0.69 7.23 1.95
CA ALA A 246 1.30 5.94 2.22
C ALA A 246 2.25 5.57 1.07
N TYR A 247 3.37 4.93 1.42
CA TYR A 247 4.41 4.47 0.51
C TYR A 247 4.78 3.03 0.84
N VAL A 248 5.11 2.28 -0.19
CA VAL A 248 5.65 0.93 -0.13
C VAL A 248 7.17 1.02 -0.30
N PRO A 249 7.97 0.43 0.61
CA PRO A 249 9.42 0.36 0.41
C PRO A 249 9.75 -0.52 -0.79
N VAL A 250 10.63 -0.01 -1.66
CA VAL A 250 11.20 -0.78 -2.79
C VAL A 250 12.63 -1.20 -2.46
N THR A 251 13.39 -0.30 -1.83
CA THR A 251 14.73 -0.56 -1.30
C THR A 251 14.84 0.04 0.11
N ASP A 252 16.02 -0.08 0.74
CA ASP A 252 16.26 0.48 2.08
C ASP A 252 16.25 2.02 2.09
N SER A 253 16.56 2.64 0.95
CA SER A 253 16.64 4.09 0.76
C SER A 253 15.49 4.68 -0.07
N VAL A 254 14.59 3.86 -0.62
CA VAL A 254 13.56 4.32 -1.57
C VAL A 254 12.20 3.72 -1.29
N ALA A 255 11.18 4.57 -1.25
CA ALA A 255 9.78 4.16 -1.16
C ALA A 255 8.88 4.88 -2.18
N VAL A 256 7.90 4.16 -2.71
CA VAL A 256 6.99 4.61 -3.77
C VAL A 256 5.55 4.63 -3.25
N ALA A 257 4.76 5.63 -3.65
CA ALA A 257 3.38 5.77 -3.20
C ALA A 257 2.55 4.48 -3.40
N LEU A 258 1.78 4.12 -2.37
CA LEU A 258 0.87 2.98 -2.44
C LEU A 258 -0.15 3.18 -3.58
N GLY A 259 -0.31 2.17 -4.43
CA GLY A 259 -1.14 2.23 -5.64
C GLY A 259 -0.39 2.61 -6.91
N TYR A 260 0.93 2.84 -6.82
CA TYR A 260 1.75 3.33 -7.92
C TYR A 260 3.04 2.55 -8.04
N ARG A 261 3.57 2.50 -9.26
CA ARG A 261 4.88 1.95 -9.60
C ARG A 261 5.71 2.99 -10.34
N HIS A 262 7.02 2.96 -10.13
CA HIS A 262 7.93 3.74 -10.94
C HIS A 262 8.07 3.12 -12.36
N PRO A 263 8.25 3.90 -13.45
CA PRO A 263 8.35 3.33 -14.79
C PRO A 263 9.54 2.39 -14.98
N ILE A 264 10.60 2.57 -14.20
CA ILE A 264 11.82 1.76 -14.16
C ILE A 264 11.86 1.03 -12.81
N HIS A 265 12.31 -0.23 -12.80
CA HIS A 265 12.45 -1.03 -11.59
C HIS A 265 13.55 -0.44 -10.69
N LEU A 266 13.16 0.21 -9.59
CA LEU A 266 14.07 0.97 -8.71
C LEU A 266 14.97 0.06 -7.87
N ASP A 267 14.52 -1.16 -7.63
CA ASP A 267 15.26 -2.27 -7.03
C ASP A 267 16.52 -2.64 -7.82
N ALA A 268 16.51 -2.46 -9.14
CA ALA A 268 17.70 -2.61 -9.98
C ALA A 268 18.64 -1.38 -9.92
N CYS A 269 18.20 -0.25 -9.35
CA CYS A 269 18.92 1.03 -9.36
C CYS A 269 19.50 1.40 -7.98
N ARG A 270 19.82 0.42 -7.12
CA ARG A 270 20.25 0.66 -5.72
C ARG A 270 21.43 1.63 -5.63
N ASN A 271 22.50 1.41 -6.40
CA ASN A 271 23.70 2.25 -6.36
C ASN A 271 23.52 3.66 -6.97
N VAL A 272 22.38 3.94 -7.62
CA VAL A 272 22.08 5.28 -8.17
C VAL A 272 21.60 6.23 -7.07
N PHE A 273 21.04 5.69 -5.99
CA PHE A 273 20.57 6.47 -4.84
C PHE A 273 21.62 6.47 -3.74
N ASP A 274 21.85 7.65 -3.16
CA ASP A 274 22.79 7.82 -2.06
C ASP A 274 22.24 7.15 -0.79
N GLU A 275 23.01 6.24 -0.20
CA GLU A 275 22.69 5.55 1.06
C GLU A 275 22.53 6.51 2.24
N ALA A 276 23.11 7.72 2.16
CA ALA A 276 22.93 8.76 3.18
C ALA A 276 21.58 9.49 3.07
N SER A 277 20.74 9.16 2.10
CA SER A 277 19.45 9.79 1.84
C SER A 277 18.31 8.78 1.69
N PHE A 278 17.09 9.22 1.97
CA PHE A 278 15.87 8.44 1.81
C PHE A 278 14.92 9.14 0.83
N VAL A 279 14.54 8.51 -0.27
CA VAL A 279 13.75 9.08 -1.35
C VAL A 279 12.32 8.56 -1.31
N LEU A 280 11.37 9.50 -1.29
CA LEU A 280 9.93 9.25 -1.31
C LEU A 280 9.35 9.71 -2.65
N PHE A 281 8.74 8.80 -3.40
CA PHE A 281 8.02 9.12 -4.63
C PHE A 281 6.51 9.24 -4.35
N PRO A 282 5.94 10.46 -4.24
CA PRO A 282 4.52 10.65 -3.98
C PRO A 282 3.66 10.36 -5.21
N PRO A 283 2.33 10.17 -5.05
CA PRO A 283 1.44 10.02 -6.19
C PRO A 283 1.41 11.31 -7.04
N PRO A 284 1.28 11.22 -8.37
CA PRO A 284 1.13 12.39 -9.23
C PRO A 284 -0.05 13.27 -8.80
N PRO A 285 0.05 14.61 -8.87
CA PRO A 285 1.14 15.41 -9.47
C PRO A 285 2.31 15.71 -8.49
N GLY A 286 2.48 14.94 -7.41
CA GLY A 286 3.55 15.16 -6.45
C GLY A 286 4.96 14.95 -7.03
N VAL A 287 5.89 15.79 -6.62
CA VAL A 287 7.32 15.68 -6.97
C VAL A 287 8.05 14.82 -5.93
N PRO A 288 9.00 13.95 -6.32
CA PRO A 288 9.81 13.18 -5.39
C PRO A 288 10.45 14.05 -4.30
N ARG A 289 10.58 13.47 -3.11
CA ARG A 289 11.15 14.13 -1.93
C ARG A 289 12.35 13.35 -1.44
N VAL A 290 13.48 14.02 -1.30
CA VAL A 290 14.73 13.48 -0.77
C VAL A 290 14.85 13.93 0.68
N VAL A 291 14.88 12.98 1.59
CA VAL A 291 15.14 13.18 3.02
C VAL A 291 16.60 12.89 3.28
N ALA A 292 17.37 13.91 3.66
CA ALA A 292 18.78 13.77 4.01
C ALA A 292 19.04 14.54 5.32
N PRO A 293 19.71 13.93 6.32
CA PRO A 293 20.25 12.57 6.35
C PRO A 293 19.14 11.49 6.42
N VAL A 294 19.51 10.21 6.29
CA VAL A 294 18.60 9.07 6.51
C VAL A 294 17.84 9.25 7.84
N PRO A 295 16.50 9.12 7.83
CA PRO A 295 15.70 9.40 9.00
C PRO A 295 15.94 8.38 10.11
N GLN A 296 16.34 8.85 11.28
CA GLN A 296 16.38 8.04 12.50
C GLN A 296 14.98 7.95 13.09
N LEU A 297 14.29 6.83 12.84
CA LEU A 297 12.95 6.59 13.36
C LEU A 297 13.04 5.97 14.76
N ARG A 298 12.26 6.51 15.71
CA ARG A 298 12.14 5.99 17.08
C ARG A 298 10.87 5.15 17.21
N LEU A 299 10.88 4.12 18.06
CA LEU A 299 9.69 3.31 18.31
C LEU A 299 8.58 4.19 18.88
N LEU A 300 7.32 3.89 18.56
CA LEU A 300 6.19 4.66 19.08
C LEU A 300 6.15 4.66 20.61
N ASP A 301 6.52 3.54 21.24
CA ASP A 301 6.55 3.39 22.71
C ASP A 301 7.45 4.43 23.38
N ASP A 302 8.53 4.87 22.71
CA ASP A 302 9.45 5.90 23.19
C ASP A 302 8.90 7.33 22.99
N LEU A 303 7.91 7.49 22.11
CA LEU A 303 7.35 8.79 21.70
C LEU A 303 6.02 9.11 22.39
N VAL A 304 5.30 8.10 22.87
CA VAL A 304 4.08 8.29 23.65
C VAL A 304 4.46 8.85 25.01
N ARG A 305 3.91 10.03 25.33
CA ARG A 305 3.99 10.57 26.68
C ARG A 305 3.19 9.66 27.61
N VAL A 306 3.86 8.73 28.28
CA VAL A 306 3.34 8.20 29.53
C VAL A 306 3.29 9.39 30.49
N PRO A 307 2.13 9.79 31.05
CA PRO A 307 2.12 10.80 32.10
C PRO A 307 3.03 10.28 33.22
N SER A 308 4.18 10.94 33.38
CA SER A 308 5.15 10.61 34.39
C SER A 308 4.50 10.80 35.75
N THR A 309 4.26 9.71 36.47
CA THR A 309 4.08 9.73 37.93
C THR A 309 5.46 9.89 38.59
N ALA A 310 6.19 10.95 38.24
CA ALA A 310 7.39 11.34 38.98
C ALA A 310 6.96 12.13 40.21
N ALA A 311 7.27 11.56 41.36
CA ALA A 311 7.04 12.07 42.69
C ALA A 311 7.51 13.53 42.85
N LEU A 312 6.58 14.46 42.75
CA LEU A 312 6.64 15.66 43.59
C LEU A 312 6.16 15.24 44.99
N ALA A 313 6.99 15.53 45.99
CA ALA A 313 6.64 15.38 47.40
C ALA A 313 5.24 15.97 47.66
N PRO A 314 4.44 15.37 48.56
CA PRO A 314 3.03 15.69 48.68
C PRO A 314 2.89 17.08 49.31
N ALA A 315 2.77 18.11 48.47
CA ALA A 315 1.98 19.27 48.84
C ALA A 315 0.52 18.82 48.69
N SER A 316 -0.11 18.55 49.83
CA SER A 316 -1.51 18.15 49.97
C SER A 316 -2.43 19.10 49.20
N ALA A 317 -2.66 18.80 47.93
CA ALA A 317 -3.80 19.26 47.18
C ALA A 317 -4.60 18.00 46.87
N SER A 318 -5.63 17.79 47.67
CA SER A 318 -6.70 16.85 47.39
C SER A 318 -7.33 17.21 46.05
N VAL A 319 -6.76 16.73 44.95
CA VAL A 319 -7.49 16.63 43.69
C VAL A 319 -8.29 15.36 43.81
N SER A 320 -9.56 15.53 44.18
CA SER A 320 -10.56 14.47 44.06
C SER A 320 -10.40 13.85 42.67
N ALA A 321 -10.17 12.54 42.60
CA ALA A 321 -10.27 11.83 41.34
C ALA A 321 -11.58 12.31 40.67
N PRO A 322 -11.56 12.79 39.42
CA PRO A 322 -12.82 13.07 38.76
C PRO A 322 -13.61 11.77 38.84
N ALA A 323 -14.75 11.81 39.53
CA ALA A 323 -15.64 10.68 39.61
C ALA A 323 -15.85 10.17 38.18
N PRO A 324 -15.85 8.84 37.95
CA PRO A 324 -16.11 8.31 36.62
C PRO A 324 -17.33 9.03 36.05
N ILE A 325 -17.12 9.74 34.95
CA ILE A 325 -18.23 10.42 34.28
C ILE A 325 -19.05 9.29 33.66
N ASP A 326 -20.12 8.91 34.35
CA ASP A 326 -21.12 7.99 33.82
C ASP A 326 -21.85 8.71 32.67
N LEU A 327 -21.32 8.51 31.46
CA LEU A 327 -21.94 8.94 30.22
C LEU A 327 -22.97 7.89 29.79
N GLU A 328 -24.23 8.16 30.09
CA GLU A 328 -25.34 7.39 29.54
C GLU A 328 -25.45 7.64 28.03
N THR A 329 -25.13 6.62 27.24
CA THR A 329 -25.25 6.68 25.77
C THR A 329 -26.16 5.57 25.28
N HIS A 330 -27.18 5.94 24.50
CA HIS A 330 -28.11 4.98 23.93
C HIS A 330 -27.49 4.31 22.69
N LEU A 331 -27.41 2.99 22.71
CA LEU A 331 -27.02 2.20 21.54
C LEU A 331 -28.16 2.22 20.49
N ARG A 332 -27.83 2.60 19.26
CA ARG A 332 -28.72 2.57 18.10
C ARG A 332 -28.16 1.67 17.03
N LEU A 333 -29.05 0.98 16.32
CA LEU A 333 -28.69 0.20 15.14
C LEU A 333 -28.61 1.14 13.93
N VAL A 334 -27.48 1.12 13.25
CA VAL A 334 -27.25 1.89 12.02
C VAL A 334 -26.84 0.94 10.91
N ARG A 335 -27.19 1.26 9.67
CA ARG A 335 -26.75 0.47 8.51
C ARG A 335 -25.23 0.53 8.35
N VAL A 336 -24.61 -0.61 8.16
CA VAL A 336 -23.16 -0.77 7.97
C VAL A 336 -22.95 -1.73 6.78
N PRO A 337 -21.91 -1.52 5.94
CA PRO A 337 -21.59 -2.48 4.88
C PRO A 337 -21.46 -3.91 5.44
N PRO A 338 -21.92 -4.93 4.69
CA PRO A 338 -21.91 -6.32 5.15
C PRO A 338 -20.48 -6.76 5.50
N ARG A 339 -20.34 -7.36 6.69
CA ARG A 339 -19.07 -7.95 7.14
C ARG A 339 -18.83 -9.26 6.38
N GLY A 340 -17.56 -9.64 6.22
CA GLY A 340 -17.18 -10.88 5.53
C GLY A 340 -17.50 -12.16 6.30
N GLU A 341 -17.89 -12.05 7.56
CA GLU A 341 -18.40 -13.14 8.38
C GLU A 341 -19.85 -13.42 7.99
N GLY A 342 -20.17 -14.67 7.66
CA GLY A 342 -21.52 -15.09 7.29
C GLY A 342 -22.51 -14.95 8.46
N PRO A 343 -23.82 -15.09 8.22
CA PRO A 343 -24.80 -15.06 9.29
C PRO A 343 -24.52 -16.17 10.31
N VAL A 344 -24.63 -15.84 11.58
CA VAL A 344 -24.42 -16.77 12.71
C VAL A 344 -25.76 -17.23 13.28
N GLY A 345 -26.85 -16.52 12.98
CA GLY A 345 -28.20 -16.93 13.36
C GLY A 345 -29.27 -16.42 12.40
N THR A 346 -30.49 -16.91 12.59
CA THR A 346 -31.69 -16.40 11.92
C THR A 346 -32.85 -16.40 12.89
N LEU A 347 -33.62 -15.30 12.88
CA LEU A 347 -34.89 -15.21 13.58
C LEU A 347 -36.02 -15.48 12.58
N VAL A 348 -36.63 -16.66 12.65
CA VAL A 348 -37.67 -17.12 11.74
C VAL A 348 -39.04 -16.81 12.33
N PRO A 349 -39.91 -16.04 11.66
CA PRO A 349 -41.26 -15.80 12.16
C PRO A 349 -42.07 -17.10 12.20
N TRP A 350 -43.06 -17.18 13.10
CA TRP A 350 -43.92 -18.37 13.26
C TRP A 350 -44.59 -18.83 11.96
N THR A 351 -44.88 -17.90 11.05
CA THR A 351 -45.45 -18.18 9.72
C THR A 351 -44.53 -19.00 8.81
N GLN A 352 -43.23 -19.03 9.08
CA GLN A 352 -42.21 -19.70 8.26
C GLN A 352 -41.59 -20.92 8.95
N VAL A 353 -42.02 -21.28 10.16
CA VAL A 353 -41.41 -22.38 10.94
C VAL A 353 -41.53 -23.75 10.26
N ALA A 354 -42.59 -23.98 9.47
CA ALA A 354 -42.72 -25.21 8.68
C ALA A 354 -41.54 -25.43 7.72
N TRP A 355 -40.88 -24.35 7.27
CA TRP A 355 -39.70 -24.44 6.40
C TRP A 355 -38.47 -24.88 7.17
N VAL A 356 -38.34 -24.50 8.45
CA VAL A 356 -37.26 -24.95 9.32
C VAL A 356 -37.30 -26.46 9.50
N GLN A 357 -38.50 -27.03 9.68
CA GLN A 357 -38.67 -28.49 9.78
C GLN A 357 -38.29 -29.20 8.48
N ARG A 358 -38.75 -28.69 7.32
CA ARG A 358 -38.41 -29.26 6.01
C ARG A 358 -36.90 -29.26 5.73
N ILE A 359 -36.22 -28.16 6.07
CA ILE A 359 -34.76 -28.09 5.94
C ILE A 359 -34.08 -28.99 6.96
N GLY A 360 -34.55 -29.01 8.21
CA GLY A 360 -34.00 -29.80 9.31
C GLY A 360 -33.88 -31.29 8.97
N VAL A 361 -34.89 -31.87 8.31
CA VAL A 361 -34.87 -33.27 7.86
C VAL A 361 -33.76 -33.56 6.84
N GLY A 362 -33.36 -32.55 6.05
CA GLY A 362 -32.31 -32.66 5.04
C GLY A 362 -30.92 -32.16 5.48
N LEU A 363 -30.75 -31.74 6.74
CA LEU A 363 -29.46 -31.23 7.20
C LEU A 363 -28.44 -32.34 7.44
N PRO A 364 -27.15 -32.13 7.10
CA PRO A 364 -26.10 -33.07 7.44
C PRO A 364 -25.87 -33.10 8.96
N GLN A 365 -25.47 -34.26 9.51
CA GLN A 365 -25.29 -34.47 10.96
C GLN A 365 -24.41 -33.40 11.65
N PRO A 366 -23.30 -32.92 11.07
CA PRO A 366 -22.51 -31.84 11.67
C PRO A 366 -23.28 -30.52 11.85
N ALA A 367 -24.23 -30.22 10.97
CA ALA A 367 -25.09 -29.05 11.08
C ALA A 367 -26.15 -29.23 12.18
N LEU A 368 -26.74 -30.42 12.30
CA LEU A 368 -27.72 -30.75 13.34
C LEU A 368 -27.12 -30.66 14.75
N THR A 369 -25.88 -31.13 14.93
CA THR A 369 -25.19 -31.09 16.23
C THR A 369 -24.68 -29.69 16.59
N SER A 370 -24.31 -28.87 15.61
CA SER A 370 -23.79 -27.51 15.84
C SER A 370 -24.88 -26.46 16.01
N TYR A 371 -26.08 -26.68 15.45
CA TYR A 371 -27.17 -25.71 15.53
C TYR A 371 -27.94 -25.83 16.85
N ARG A 372 -28.35 -24.66 17.36
CA ARG A 372 -29.13 -24.49 18.57
C ARG A 372 -30.39 -23.71 18.24
N ILE A 373 -31.49 -24.04 18.89
CA ILE A 373 -32.78 -23.38 18.69
C ILE A 373 -33.40 -22.94 20.01
N VAL A 374 -34.16 -21.86 19.94
CA VAL A 374 -35.06 -21.44 21.02
C VAL A 374 -36.33 -20.87 20.39
N ALA A 375 -37.49 -21.20 20.95
CA ALA A 375 -38.74 -20.61 20.54
C ALA A 375 -39.09 -19.40 21.39
N LEU A 376 -39.37 -18.29 20.72
CA LEU A 376 -39.67 -17.01 21.31
C LEU A 376 -41.07 -16.57 20.86
N PRO A 377 -41.72 -15.62 21.56
CA PRO A 377 -43.05 -15.14 21.17
C PRO A 377 -43.07 -14.57 19.74
N GLN A 378 -41.97 -13.95 19.32
CA GLN A 378 -41.79 -13.36 17.99
C GLN A 378 -41.36 -14.34 16.89
N GLY A 379 -40.91 -15.55 17.24
CA GLY A 379 -40.46 -16.55 16.26
C GLY A 379 -39.49 -17.57 16.82
N LEU A 380 -38.98 -18.43 15.94
CA LEU A 380 -37.95 -19.42 16.24
C LEU A 380 -36.57 -18.82 15.92
N LEU A 381 -35.71 -18.70 16.93
CA LEU A 381 -34.32 -18.29 16.74
C LEU A 381 -33.46 -19.54 16.55
N VAL A 382 -32.74 -19.59 15.44
CA VAL A 382 -31.76 -20.63 15.12
C VAL A 382 -30.37 -19.99 15.15
N VAL A 383 -29.44 -20.56 15.91
CA VAL A 383 -28.08 -20.05 16.08
C VAL A 383 -27.07 -21.16 15.81
N ALA A 384 -26.02 -20.83 15.07
CA ALA A 384 -24.87 -21.69 14.82
C ALA A 384 -23.68 -21.23 15.68
N ALA A 385 -22.78 -22.16 16.03
CA ALA A 385 -21.54 -21.81 16.73
C ALA A 385 -20.58 -20.98 15.85
N GLU A 386 -20.52 -21.27 14.55
CA GLU A 386 -19.59 -20.62 13.61
C GLU A 386 -20.30 -19.94 12.44
N SER A 387 -21.11 -20.68 11.67
CA SER A 387 -21.83 -20.13 10.52
C SER A 387 -23.14 -20.86 10.22
N LEU A 388 -24.14 -20.08 9.84
CA LEU A 388 -25.47 -20.53 9.44
C LEU A 388 -25.55 -20.54 7.91
N GLN A 389 -25.37 -21.73 7.30
CA GLN A 389 -25.28 -21.85 5.84
C GLN A 389 -26.58 -22.32 5.19
N TRP A 390 -27.42 -23.04 5.95
CA TRP A 390 -28.55 -23.78 5.40
C TRP A 390 -29.91 -23.07 5.51
N PHE A 391 -29.97 -21.90 6.15
CA PHE A 391 -31.22 -21.17 6.36
C PHE A 391 -31.19 -19.80 5.67
N PRO A 392 -31.75 -19.67 4.46
CA PRO A 392 -31.73 -18.42 3.69
C PRO A 392 -32.93 -17.49 3.98
N PHE A 393 -33.74 -17.78 5.01
CA PHE A 393 -34.97 -17.05 5.31
C PHE A 393 -35.03 -16.62 6.78
N GLY A 394 -36.00 -15.76 7.10
CA GLY A 394 -36.09 -15.05 8.37
C GLY A 394 -35.18 -13.82 8.40
N THR A 395 -35.06 -13.21 9.57
CA THR A 395 -34.10 -12.11 9.79
C THR A 395 -32.74 -12.72 10.07
N LEU A 396 -31.84 -12.68 9.09
CA LEU A 396 -30.46 -13.14 9.25
C LEU A 396 -29.71 -12.24 10.23
N LEU A 397 -28.99 -12.86 11.17
CA LEU A 397 -28.29 -12.22 12.26
C LEU A 397 -26.78 -12.47 12.17
N THR A 398 -26.00 -11.45 12.48
CA THR A 398 -24.54 -11.50 12.60
C THR A 398 -24.11 -11.13 14.02
N SER A 399 -22.97 -11.66 14.44
CA SER A 399 -22.38 -11.33 15.74
C SER A 399 -21.63 -10.00 15.70
N VAL A 400 -21.81 -9.15 16.72
CA VAL A 400 -21.05 -7.89 16.91
C VAL A 400 -20.04 -8.02 18.05
N ALA A 401 -20.39 -8.76 19.09
CA ALA A 401 -19.54 -9.14 20.23
C ALA A 401 -20.02 -10.51 20.72
N ARG A 402 -19.30 -11.17 21.64
CA ARG A 402 -19.69 -12.51 22.10
C ARG A 402 -21.10 -12.46 22.71
N GLY A 403 -22.03 -13.20 22.12
CA GLY A 403 -23.42 -13.23 22.54
C GLY A 403 -24.28 -12.02 22.13
N VAL A 404 -23.80 -11.12 21.26
CA VAL A 404 -24.58 -9.96 20.80
C VAL A 404 -24.89 -10.10 19.31
N LEU A 405 -26.16 -10.29 18.97
CA LEU A 405 -26.63 -10.54 17.61
C LEU A 405 -27.41 -9.34 17.06
N VAL A 406 -27.07 -8.90 15.85
CA VAL A 406 -27.77 -7.83 15.12
C VAL A 406 -28.12 -8.28 13.71
N PRO A 407 -29.08 -7.65 13.01
CA PRO A 407 -29.43 -8.03 11.65
C PRO A 407 -28.26 -7.81 10.69
N VAL A 408 -28.10 -8.69 9.70
CA VAL A 408 -27.07 -8.54 8.67
C VAL A 408 -27.23 -7.18 7.97
N GLY A 409 -26.12 -6.46 7.81
CA GLY A 409 -26.11 -5.09 7.27
C GLY A 409 -26.34 -3.99 8.30
N PHE A 410 -26.39 -4.32 9.59
CA PHE A 410 -26.49 -3.36 10.70
C PHE A 410 -25.33 -3.50 11.69
N GLY A 411 -25.08 -2.43 12.45
CA GLY A 411 -24.13 -2.40 13.57
C GLY A 411 -24.56 -1.41 14.65
N LEU A 412 -23.99 -1.54 15.84
CA LEU A 412 -24.31 -0.69 17.00
C LEU A 412 -23.50 0.62 16.97
N ARG A 413 -24.18 1.74 17.24
CA ARG A 413 -23.58 3.07 17.42
C ARG A 413 -24.06 3.70 18.75
N PRO A 414 -23.19 4.39 19.52
CA PRO A 414 -21.76 4.63 19.27
C PRO A 414 -20.94 3.33 19.22
N ALA A 415 -19.76 3.38 18.60
CA ALA A 415 -18.89 2.19 18.56
C ALA A 415 -18.28 1.99 19.94
N VAL A 416 -18.64 0.87 20.58
CA VAL A 416 -18.17 0.48 21.90
C VAL A 416 -17.28 -0.75 21.75
N SER A 417 -16.27 -0.90 22.62
CA SER A 417 -15.39 -2.07 22.61
C SER A 417 -16.21 -3.35 22.89
N HIS A 418 -15.79 -4.48 22.31
CA HIS A 418 -16.51 -5.74 22.48
C HIS A 418 -16.55 -6.17 23.96
N ALA A 419 -15.45 -5.99 24.70
CA ALA A 419 -15.38 -6.29 26.13
C ALA A 419 -16.38 -5.46 26.95
N LEU A 420 -16.54 -4.16 26.65
CA LEU A 420 -17.48 -3.29 27.35
C LEU A 420 -18.94 -3.61 26.97
N LEU A 421 -19.19 -4.04 25.72
CA LEU A 421 -20.51 -4.54 25.31
C LEU A 421 -20.85 -5.84 26.06
N GLU A 422 -19.89 -6.78 26.18
CA GLU A 422 -20.09 -8.05 26.88
C GLU A 422 -20.34 -7.85 28.38
N GLU A 423 -19.59 -6.94 29.01
CA GLU A 423 -19.75 -6.56 30.42
C GLU A 423 -21.11 -5.88 30.66
N ARG A 424 -21.43 -4.82 29.89
CA ARG A 424 -22.66 -4.03 30.10
C ARG A 424 -23.92 -4.76 29.66
N LEU A 425 -23.84 -5.62 28.64
CA LEU A 425 -24.95 -6.46 28.19
C LEU A 425 -24.97 -7.83 28.85
N GLY A 426 -24.05 -8.14 29.77
CA GLY A 426 -24.04 -9.37 30.58
C GLY A 426 -24.04 -10.66 29.75
N THR A 427 -23.30 -10.70 28.63
CA THR A 427 -23.24 -11.87 27.73
C THR A 427 -22.10 -12.83 28.04
N ALA A 428 -21.30 -12.55 29.08
CA ALA A 428 -20.19 -13.39 29.53
C ALA A 428 -20.63 -14.83 29.90
N ASP A 429 -21.85 -14.99 30.43
CA ASP A 429 -22.42 -16.27 30.87
C ASP A 429 -22.94 -17.16 29.71
N GLY A 430 -22.63 -16.78 28.46
CA GLY A 430 -23.15 -17.44 27.26
C GLY A 430 -24.60 -17.09 26.92
N SER A 431 -25.17 -16.07 27.57
CA SER A 431 -26.48 -15.52 27.19
C SER A 431 -26.40 -14.77 25.85
N LEU A 432 -27.49 -14.78 25.09
CA LEU A 432 -27.57 -14.06 23.82
C LEU A 432 -28.46 -12.82 23.97
N VAL A 433 -27.98 -11.67 23.55
CA VAL A 433 -28.77 -10.44 23.37
C VAL A 433 -29.00 -10.24 21.88
N VAL A 434 -30.26 -10.23 21.48
CA VAL A 434 -30.66 -10.14 20.07
C VAL A 434 -31.38 -8.83 19.82
N PHE A 435 -30.91 -8.13 18.80
CA PHE A 435 -31.52 -6.93 18.24
C PHE A 435 -32.30 -7.32 16.98
N PRO A 436 -33.64 -7.44 17.03
CA PRO A 436 -34.42 -8.01 15.92
C PRO A 436 -34.57 -7.09 14.71
N ALA A 437 -34.61 -5.78 14.94
CA ALA A 437 -34.83 -4.76 13.91
C ALA A 437 -34.31 -3.40 14.41
N PRO A 438 -34.09 -2.40 13.52
CA PRO A 438 -33.60 -1.07 13.90
C PRO A 438 -34.40 -0.39 15.02
N ASP A 439 -35.73 -0.54 14.99
CA ASP A 439 -36.66 0.04 15.97
C ASP A 439 -37.19 -1.01 16.96
N GLY A 440 -36.69 -2.24 16.88
CA GLY A 440 -37.13 -3.35 17.72
C GLY A 440 -36.46 -3.32 19.08
N LYS A 441 -37.23 -3.55 20.16
CA LYS A 441 -36.65 -3.70 21.50
C LYS A 441 -35.74 -4.93 21.55
N PRO A 442 -34.48 -4.80 22.02
CA PRO A 442 -33.61 -5.94 22.19
C PRO A 442 -34.17 -6.87 23.26
N PHE A 443 -33.90 -8.17 23.11
CA PHE A 443 -34.31 -9.18 24.07
C PHE A 443 -33.15 -10.11 24.40
N ARG A 444 -33.18 -10.69 25.60
CA ARG A 444 -32.18 -11.65 26.05
C ARG A 444 -32.73 -13.07 26.02
N VAL A 445 -31.89 -14.01 25.61
CA VAL A 445 -32.08 -15.46 25.64
C VAL A 445 -31.02 -16.04 26.59
N ALA A 446 -31.43 -16.83 27.58
CA ALA A 446 -30.45 -17.46 28.47
C ALA A 446 -29.77 -18.63 27.76
N SER A 447 -28.51 -18.91 28.14
CA SER A 447 -27.75 -20.05 27.56
C SER A 447 -28.47 -21.39 27.74
N GLY A 448 -29.18 -21.56 28.87
CA GLY A 448 -29.96 -22.77 29.17
C GLY A 448 -31.22 -22.96 28.31
N ASP A 449 -31.68 -21.91 27.63
CA ASP A 449 -32.89 -21.94 26.79
C ASP A 449 -32.60 -22.43 25.36
N LEU A 450 -31.31 -22.48 24.99
CA LEU A 450 -30.85 -22.92 23.68
C LEU A 450 -30.70 -24.45 23.66
N VAL A 451 -31.59 -25.11 22.92
CA VAL A 451 -31.59 -26.58 22.83
C VAL A 451 -30.98 -27.03 21.49
N PRO A 452 -30.21 -28.15 21.44
CA PRO A 452 -29.74 -28.72 20.18
C PRO A 452 -30.88 -28.96 19.18
N LEU A 453 -30.67 -28.54 17.93
CA LEU A 453 -31.62 -28.73 16.84
C LEU A 453 -31.93 -30.22 16.63
N GLU A 454 -30.92 -31.09 16.75
CA GLU A 454 -31.02 -32.55 16.65
C GLU A 454 -32.18 -33.14 17.48
N LYS A 455 -32.45 -32.60 18.68
CA LYS A 455 -33.50 -33.10 19.58
C LYS A 455 -34.93 -32.80 19.09
N HIS A 456 -35.09 -31.90 18.11
CA HIS A 456 -36.39 -31.33 17.71
C HIS A 456 -36.72 -31.54 16.23
N VAL A 457 -35.82 -32.10 15.42
CA VAL A 457 -36.08 -32.39 14.00
C VAL A 457 -37.04 -33.57 13.81
N LEU A 458 -37.20 -34.45 14.80
CA LEU A 458 -37.98 -35.70 14.72
C LEU A 458 -39.31 -35.70 15.50
N GLY A 459 -39.76 -34.57 16.06
CA GLY A 459 -40.99 -34.51 16.87
C GLY A 459 -41.76 -33.19 16.77
N HIS A 460 -42.99 -33.15 17.33
CA HIS A 460 -43.74 -31.92 17.55
C HIS A 460 -42.89 -30.95 18.37
N LEU A 461 -42.66 -29.70 17.92
CA LEU A 461 -41.97 -28.67 18.72
C LEU A 461 -42.72 -28.49 20.06
N PRO A 462 -42.18 -28.90 21.21
CA PRO A 462 -42.74 -28.55 22.50
C PRO A 462 -41.78 -27.53 23.09
N VAL A 463 -41.84 -26.30 22.58
CA VAL A 463 -41.14 -25.21 23.26
C VAL A 463 -42.23 -24.40 23.92
N ASP A 464 -42.40 -24.62 25.23
CA ASP A 464 -43.11 -23.67 26.07
C ASP A 464 -42.62 -22.29 25.70
N ARG A 465 -43.52 -21.44 25.22
CA ARG A 465 -43.19 -20.09 24.75
C ARG A 465 -42.51 -19.38 25.90
N GLN A 466 -41.19 -19.27 25.81
CA GLN A 466 -40.47 -18.59 26.86
C GLN A 466 -40.70 -17.10 26.72
N THR A 467 -41.19 -16.49 27.79
CA THR A 467 -41.35 -15.04 27.84
C THR A 467 -39.96 -14.41 27.92
N PRO A 468 -39.52 -13.64 26.91
CA PRO A 468 -38.23 -12.98 26.95
C PRO A 468 -38.15 -12.06 28.17
N ARG A 469 -37.06 -12.12 28.93
CA ARG A 469 -36.81 -11.16 30.01
C ARG A 469 -36.43 -9.81 29.38
N TRP A 470 -37.30 -8.81 29.52
CA TRP A 470 -37.12 -7.46 28.96
C TRP A 470 -36.28 -6.50 29.81
N ALA A 471 -35.61 -6.99 30.87
CA ALA A 471 -34.89 -6.11 31.79
C ALA A 471 -33.42 -5.93 31.38
N LEU A 472 -33.11 -4.92 30.54
CA LEU A 472 -31.95 -4.08 30.79
C LEU A 472 -32.47 -3.03 31.78
N GLY A 473 -31.99 -3.04 33.03
CA GLY A 473 -32.62 -2.34 34.15
C GLY A 473 -32.94 -0.87 33.84
N GLU A 474 -34.19 -0.47 34.07
CA GLU A 474 -34.54 0.92 34.32
C GLU A 474 -34.01 1.28 35.72
N SER A 475 -32.77 1.76 35.80
CA SER A 475 -32.31 2.48 36.98
C SER A 475 -32.86 3.91 36.91
N GLY A 476 -33.68 4.25 37.91
CA GLY A 476 -34.59 5.39 37.94
C GLY A 476 -33.99 6.80 37.81
N ARG A 477 -34.89 7.66 37.29
CA ARG A 477 -35.18 9.06 37.64
C ARG A 477 -34.19 10.18 37.25
N ASP A 478 -34.64 10.95 36.26
CA ASP A 478 -35.02 12.37 36.36
C ASP A 478 -34.09 13.26 37.22
N ALA A 479 -32.99 13.71 36.60
CA ALA A 479 -32.29 14.93 36.98
C ALA A 479 -31.79 15.61 35.70
N GLY A 480 -32.02 16.91 35.59
CA GLY A 480 -31.95 17.68 34.34
C GLY A 480 -30.72 17.42 33.47
N ALA A 481 -30.95 17.43 32.16
CA ALA A 481 -29.93 17.29 31.13
C ALA A 481 -28.74 18.23 31.43
N PRO A 482 -27.50 17.72 31.53
CA PRO A 482 -26.33 18.57 31.65
C PRO A 482 -26.12 19.32 30.33
N GLU A 483 -26.52 20.59 30.32
CA GLU A 483 -26.17 21.56 29.29
C GLU A 483 -24.65 21.80 29.35
N VAL A 484 -23.90 21.24 28.40
CA VAL A 484 -22.48 21.53 28.23
C VAL A 484 -22.33 22.97 27.74
N ARG A 485 -22.21 23.92 28.67
CA ARG A 485 -21.86 25.31 28.36
C ARG A 485 -20.37 25.41 28.06
N TYR A 486 -20.04 25.72 26.81
CA TYR A 486 -18.70 26.17 26.44
C TYR A 486 -18.42 27.51 27.12
N ARG A 487 -17.48 27.54 28.09
CA ARG A 487 -16.87 28.80 28.52
C ARG A 487 -16.09 29.36 27.34
N GLY A 488 -16.46 30.57 26.94
CA GLY A 488 -16.10 31.18 25.67
C GLY A 488 -14.62 31.40 25.44
N GLY A 489 -14.30 31.52 24.14
CA GLY A 489 -13.03 32.03 23.66
C GLY A 489 -12.32 31.08 22.72
N LEU A 490 -12.84 30.92 21.49
CA LEU A 490 -12.10 30.94 20.22
C LEU A 490 -13.07 30.52 19.10
N SER A 491 -13.61 31.52 18.40
CA SER A 491 -14.35 31.32 17.16
C SER A 491 -13.41 30.77 16.09
N MET A 492 -13.61 29.53 15.65
CA MET A 492 -13.10 29.09 14.35
C MET A 492 -14.21 29.25 13.31
N PRO A 493 -13.99 29.97 12.19
CA PRO A 493 -14.96 30.04 11.11
C PRO A 493 -14.91 28.70 10.37
N LEU A 494 -15.93 27.88 10.64
CA LEU A 494 -16.21 26.65 9.91
C LEU A 494 -16.98 27.04 8.64
N TRP A 495 -16.41 26.68 7.48
CA TRP A 495 -17.00 26.66 6.13
C TRP A 495 -17.26 28.02 5.47
N GLY A 496 -16.31 28.47 4.65
CA GLY A 496 -16.57 29.45 3.61
C GLY A 496 -17.40 28.84 2.49
N ARG A 497 -18.60 29.40 2.27
CA ARG A 497 -19.27 29.40 0.97
C ARG A 497 -18.48 30.30 0.01
N GLY A 498 -18.32 29.85 -1.22
CA GLY A 498 -17.75 30.55 -2.36
C GLY A 498 -17.66 29.59 -3.52
#